data_AF-A0A2M9QBH3-F1
#
_entry.id   AF-A0A2M9QBH3-F1
#
_cell.length_a   1.000
_cell.length_b   1.000
_cell.length_c   1.000
_cell.angle_alpha   90.00
_cell.angle_beta   90.00
_cell.angle_gamma   90.00
#
_symmetry.space_group_name_H-M   'P 1'
#
loop_
_entity.id
_entity.type
_entity.pdbx_description
1 polymer ?
#
loop_
_entity_poly.entity_id
_entity_poly.type
_entity_poly.pdbx_seq_one_letter_code
_entity_poly.pdbx_strand_id
1 'polypeptide(L)' 'MKSNEGQLDLRIRRTHKLLWESLFELMTQSKQKYSSITINQICDRAMVHRTTFYQHFEDKNALLAFGFGQNQEEA' A
#
# COMPACT_ATOMS: atom_id res chain seq x y z
N MET A 1 -12.28 -23.04 18.21
CA MET A 1 -11.24 -22.57 17.26
C MET A 1 -11.77 -21.31 16.61
N LYS A 2 -11.19 -20.13 16.88
CA LYS A 2 -11.66 -18.87 16.30
C LYS A 2 -11.21 -18.80 14.84
N SER A 3 -12.14 -18.50 13.94
CA SER A 3 -11.97 -18.49 12.49
C SER A 3 -10.79 -17.61 12.05
N ASN A 4 -9.95 -18.16 11.17
CA ASN A 4 -8.71 -17.56 10.67
C ASN A 4 -8.94 -16.32 9.79
N GLU A 5 -10.19 -16.04 9.42
CA GLU A 5 -10.62 -14.99 8.50
C GLU A 5 -10.37 -13.58 9.05
N GLY A 6 -10.66 -13.35 10.34
CA GLY A 6 -10.39 -12.05 10.97
C GLY A 6 -8.91 -11.74 11.10
N GLN A 7 -8.06 -12.76 11.25
CA GLN A 7 -6.60 -12.55 11.27
C GLN A 7 -6.06 -12.25 9.88
N LEU A 8 -6.60 -12.89 8.83
CA LEU A 8 -6.25 -12.61 7.45
C LEU A 8 -6.61 -11.17 7.07
N ASP A 9 -7.80 -10.70 7.43
CA ASP A 9 -8.23 -9.30 7.21
C ASP A 9 -7.26 -8.30 7.85
N LEU A 10 -6.85 -8.53 9.10
CA LEU A 10 -5.84 -7.67 9.76
C LEU A 10 -4.50 -7.63 9.03
N ARG A 11 -4.05 -8.75 8.45
CA ARG A 11 -2.81 -8.80 7.66
C ARG A 11 -2.97 -8.01 6.36
N ILE A 12 -4.10 -8.16 5.67
CA ILE A 12 -4.41 -7.42 4.44
C ILE A 12 -4.41 -5.91 4.71
N ARG A 13 -5.15 -5.47 5.73
CA ARG A 13 -5.21 -4.04 6.13
C ARG A 13 -3.84 -3.49 6.47
N ARG A 14 -3.02 -4.25 7.21
CA ARG A 14 -1.65 -3.85 7.55
C ARG A 14 -0.79 -3.68 6.30
N THR A 15 -0.82 -4.64 5.37
CA THR A 15 -0.05 -4.55 4.12
C THR A 15 -0.49 -3.35 3.28
N HIS A 16 -1.80 -3.14 3.13
CA HIS A 16 -2.34 -1.99 2.39
C HIS A 16 -1.88 -0.67 2.99
N LYS A 17 -1.94 -0.53 4.32
CA LYS A 17 -1.49 0.66 5.04
C LYS A 17 0.01 0.94 4.80
N LEU A 18 0.87 -0.06 4.98
CA LEU A 18 2.32 0.07 4.78
C LEU A 18 2.68 0.48 3.35
N LEU A 19 1.99 -0.11 2.36
CA LEU A 19 2.20 0.23 0.94
C LEU A 19 1.76 1.66 0.63
N TRP A 20 0.59 2.09 1.15
CA TRP A 20 0.09 3.45 0.97
C TRP A 20 1.01 4.49 1.60
N GLU A 21 1.36 4.31 2.88
CA GLU A 21 2.27 5.21 3.60
C GLU A 21 3.61 5.33 2.87
N SER A 22 4.14 4.22 2.37
CA SER A 22 5.39 4.22 1.61
C SER A 22 5.29 5.01 0.30
N LEU A 23 4.22 4.84 -0.47
CA LEU A 23 4.00 5.63 -1.69
C LEU A 23 3.85 7.13 -1.35
N PHE A 24 3.04 7.44 -0.34
CA PHE A 24 2.76 8.80 0.09
C PHE A 24 4.04 9.53 0.56
N GLU A 25 4.89 8.87 1.33
CA GLU A 25 6.16 9.43 1.79
C GLU A 25 7.16 9.65 0.65
N LEU A 26 7.23 8.74 -0.33
CA LEU A 26 8.07 8.93 -1.51
C LEU A 26 7.64 10.17 -2.31
N MET A 27 6.33 10.40 -2.45
CA MET A 27 5.78 11.58 -3.12
C MET A 27 5.99 12.87 -2.32
N THR A 28 5.74 12.84 -1.01
CA THR A 28 5.70 14.05 -0.18
C THR A 28 7.05 14.39 0.43
N GLN A 29 7.62 13.49 1.22
CA GLN A 29 8.87 13.71 1.95
C GLN A 29 10.08 13.68 1.01
N SER A 30 10.13 12.67 0.13
CA SER A 30 11.24 12.53 -0.83
C SER A 30 11.05 13.41 -2.08
N LYS A 31 9.90 14.08 -2.22
CA LYS A 31 9.51 14.96 -3.34
C LYS A 31 9.68 14.32 -4.72
N GLN A 32 9.58 12.99 -4.80
CA GLN A 32 9.69 12.27 -6.06
C GLN A 32 8.41 12.45 -6.87
N LYS A 33 8.56 12.65 -8.19
CA LYS A 33 7.38 12.67 -9.07
C LYS A 33 6.75 11.29 -9.08
N TYR A 34 5.42 11.23 -8.98
CA TYR A 34 4.68 9.96 -9.04
C TYR A 34 5.13 9.09 -10.20
N SER A 35 5.30 9.64 -11.40
CA SER A 35 5.75 8.91 -12.60
C SER A 35 7.12 8.24 -12.45
N SER A 36 8.02 8.79 -11.63
CA SER A 36 9.36 8.23 -11.39
C SER A 36 9.42 7.16 -10.30
N ILE A 37 8.41 7.07 -9.44
CA ILE A 37 8.36 6.08 -8.35
C ILE A 37 8.10 4.69 -8.94
N THR A 38 8.93 3.72 -8.58
CA THR A 38 8.78 2.32 -9.01
C THR A 38 8.09 1.49 -7.93
N ILE A 39 7.46 0.39 -8.34
CA ILE A 39 6.88 -0.59 -7.40
C ILE A 39 7.95 -1.14 -6.44
N ASN A 40 9.19 -1.32 -6.93
CA ASN A 40 10.30 -1.79 -6.10
C ASN A 40 10.61 -0.81 -4.97
N GLN A 41 10.73 0.49 -5.26
CA GLN A 41 10.96 1.50 -4.21
C GLN A 41 9.87 1.53 -3.15
N ILE A 42 8.60 1.36 -3.57
CA ILE A 42 7.47 1.27 -2.64
C ILE A 42 7.61 0.02 -1.76
N CYS A 43 7.87 -1.14 -2.38
CA CYS A 43 8.04 -2.42 -1.69
C CYS A 43 9.20 -2.41 -0.69
N ASP A 44 10.34 -1.88 -1.11
CA ASP A 44 11.55 -1.77 -0.28
C ASP A 44 11.29 -0.89 0.95
N ARG A 45 10.62 0.26 0.76
CA ARG A 45 10.26 1.16 1.86
C ARG A 45 9.21 0.55 2.80
N ALA A 46 8.22 -0.15 2.24
CA ALA A 46 7.18 -0.80 3.02
C ALA A 46 7.65 -2.06 3.76
N MET A 47 8.86 -2.55 3.47
CA MET A 47 9.33 -3.88 3.86
C MET A 47 8.37 -5.00 3.44
N VAL A 48 7.85 -4.90 2.21
CA VAL A 48 6.90 -5.84 1.62
C VAL A 48 7.51 -6.44 0.36
N HIS A 49 7.41 -7.76 0.18
CA HIS A 49 7.88 -8.38 -1.06
C HIS A 49 7.04 -7.93 -2.26
N ARG A 50 7.69 -7.77 -3.41
CA ARG A 50 7.02 -7.41 -4.67
C ARG A 50 5.92 -8.40 -5.07
N THR A 51 6.10 -9.69 -4.78
CA THR A 51 5.04 -10.70 -5.00
C THR A 51 3.82 -10.44 -4.13
N THR A 52 4.02 -10.03 -2.88
CA THR A 52 2.95 -9.63 -1.98
C THR A 52 2.26 -8.36 -2.47
N PHE A 53 3.00 -7.35 -2.98
CA PHE A 53 2.38 -6.18 -3.62
C PHE A 53 1.35 -6.59 -4.68
N TYR A 54 1.72 -7.50 -5.58
CA TYR A 54 0.83 -7.95 -6.66
C TYR A 54 -0.31 -8.88 -6.20
N GLN A 55 -0.28 -9.37 -4.96
CA GLN A 55 -1.45 -10.03 -4.37
C GLN A 55 -2.53 -9.03 -3.93
N HIS A 56 -2.17 -7.75 -3.75
CA HIS A 56 -3.05 -6.69 -3.25
C HIS A 56 -3.41 -5.66 -4.33
N PHE A 57 -2.48 -5.33 -5.23
CA PHE A 57 -2.65 -4.28 -6.23
C PHE A 57 -2.08 -4.71 -7.58
N GLU A 58 -2.82 -4.45 -8.65
CA GLU A 58 -2.37 -4.72 -10.02
C GLU A 58 -1.19 -3.82 -10.41
N ASP A 59 -1.24 -2.55 -10.03
CA ASP A 59 -0.20 -1.56 -10.31
C ASP A 59 -0.16 -0.44 -9.26
N LYS A 60 0.71 0.55 -9.51
CA LYS A 60 0.85 1.74 -8.66
C LYS A 60 -0.41 2.62 -8.66
N ASN A 61 -1.19 2.62 -9.74
CA ASN A 61 -2.42 3.41 -9.85
C ASN A 61 -3.52 2.82 -8.97
N ALA A 62 -3.64 1.48 -8.90
CA ALA A 62 -4.55 0.80 -8.00
C ALA A 62 -4.23 1.13 -6.52
N LEU A 63 -2.95 1.15 -6.14
CA LEU A 63 -2.53 1.59 -4.80
C LEU A 63 -2.88 3.06 -4.54
N LEU A 64 -2.66 3.94 -5.52
CA LEU A 64 -2.98 5.36 -5.40
C LEU A 64 -4.50 5.58 -5.24
N ALA A 65 -5.32 4.88 -6.03
CA ALA A 65 -6.77 4.92 -5.96
C ALA A 65 -7.27 4.42 -4.59
N PHE A 66 -6.69 3.32 -4.08
CA PHE A 66 -6.97 2.84 -2.72
C PHE A 66 -6.68 3.92 -1.67
N GLY A 67 -5.51 4.56 -1.72
CA GLY A 67 -5.13 5.62 -0.79
C GLY A 67 -6.11 6.80 -0.79
N PHE A 68 -6.59 7.24 -1.96
CA PHE A 68 -7.61 8.28 -2.05
C PHE A 68 -8.98 7.83 -1.53
N GLY A 69 -9.33 6.55 -1.70
CA GLY A 69 -10.58 5.97 -1.16
C GLY A 69 -10.59 5.88 0.37
N GLN A 70 -9.45 5.63 1.02
CA GLN A 70 -9.34 5.57 2.49
C GLN A 70 -9.62 6.93 3.17
N ASN A 71 -9.40 8.05 2.47
CA ASN A 71 -9.63 9.40 3.01
C ASN A 71 -11.13 9.79 3.07
N GLN A 72 -12.05 8.92 2.64
CA GLN A 72 -13.50 9.19 2.65
C GLN A 72 -14.26 8.58 3.83
N GLU A 73 -13.65 7.70 4.64
CA GLU A 73 -14.32 7.07 5.80
C GLU A 73 -14.14 7.82 7.13
N GLU A 74 -13.35 8.90 7.17
CA GLU A 74 -13.10 9.71 8.38
C GLU A 74 -13.80 11.10 8.36
N ALA A 75 -14.79 11.34 7.48
CA ALA A 75 -15.55 12.60 7.39
C ALA A 75 -16.97 12.48 7.96
#